data_AF-A0AAD5HX21-F1
#
_entry.id   AF-A0AAD5HX21-F1
#
_cell.length_a   1.000
_cell.length_b   1.000
_cell.length_c   1.000
_cell.angle_alpha   90.00
_cell.angle_beta   90.00
_cell.angle_gamma   90.00
#
_symmetry.space_group_name_H-M   'P 1'
#
loop_
_entity.id
_entity.type
_entity.pdbx_description
1 polymer ?
#
loop_
_entity_poly.entity_id
_entity_poly.type
_entity_poly.pdbx_seq_one_letter_code
_entity_poly.pdbx_strand_id
1 'polypeptide(L)'
;MFPSLIPPAGPMWSSGTLSAVLPWNCTTISIASNLGSIELTMSTREEWILSQAAPTKEELYAGDGCHLDEAICLIDYLNGNITAQEAATAITKPVLQEDDPQEQLYRLMALLCEAPIELSADRDKLYDLLFAIQALPPEAGINWVDLPGFASMWCDLLRLGFDGTDTWEGESLSPDRKAELRQHFEAVGTVEAELYMRDLGGVSDIWAYEIINQGCSGRPGLDIVITGIHAWLKVAGSKLITLWRVFGNIGGAHSCS
;
A
#
# COMPACT_ATOMS: atom_id res chain seq x y z
N MET A 1 -22.38 14.19 -40.26
CA MET A 1 -22.39 15.41 -39.42
C MET A 1 -22.82 14.98 -38.03
N PHE A 2 -21.87 14.68 -37.17
CA PHE A 2 -22.09 14.36 -35.75
C PHE A 2 -21.63 15.58 -34.94
N PRO A 3 -22.44 16.12 -34.02
CA PRO A 3 -21.95 17.11 -33.08
C PRO A 3 -21.27 16.40 -31.90
N SER A 4 -20.05 16.86 -31.65
CA SER A 4 -19.19 16.56 -30.51
C SER A 4 -19.79 17.07 -29.20
N LEU A 5 -19.97 16.18 -28.22
CA LEU A 5 -20.24 16.52 -26.82
C LEU A 5 -19.00 16.12 -26.00
N ILE A 6 -18.20 17.13 -25.68
CA ILE A 6 -17.12 17.07 -24.68
C ILE A 6 -17.74 17.56 -23.36
N PRO A 7 -17.77 16.77 -22.27
CA PRO A 7 -18.14 17.27 -20.96
C PRO A 7 -17.01 18.14 -20.36
N PRO A 8 -17.35 19.12 -19.50
CA PRO A 8 -16.39 20.09 -18.99
C PRO A 8 -15.40 19.46 -18.01
N ALA A 9 -14.16 19.96 -18.05
CA ALA A 9 -13.09 19.64 -17.14
C ALA A 9 -13.48 19.94 -15.69
N GLY A 10 -13.42 18.92 -14.83
CA GLY A 10 -13.43 19.06 -13.37
C GLY A 10 -12.18 19.80 -12.87
N PRO A 11 -12.18 20.27 -11.61
CA PRO A 11 -11.15 21.17 -11.12
C PRO A 11 -9.77 20.50 -11.12
N MET A 12 -8.96 21.02 -12.03
CA MET A 12 -7.52 20.89 -12.12
C MET A 12 -6.90 21.30 -10.78
N TRP A 13 -6.13 20.40 -10.19
CA TRP A 13 -5.46 20.56 -8.90
C TRP A 13 -4.69 21.88 -8.91
N SER A 14 -5.15 22.85 -8.13
CA SER A 14 -4.42 24.10 -7.95
C SER A 14 -3.14 23.77 -7.21
N SER A 15 -2.01 24.09 -7.85
CA SER A 15 -0.66 24.05 -7.31
C SER A 15 -0.53 25.00 -6.11
N GLY A 16 -1.14 24.63 -4.99
CA GLY A 16 -0.86 25.17 -3.67
C GLY A 16 0.23 24.29 -3.08
N THR A 17 1.39 24.89 -2.83
CA THR A 17 2.54 24.34 -2.10
C THR A 17 2.16 23.23 -1.12
N LEU A 18 2.29 21.97 -1.58
CA LEU A 18 2.53 20.82 -0.71
C LEU A 18 3.89 21.06 -0.08
N SER A 19 3.88 21.78 1.04
CA SER A 19 4.93 21.66 2.02
C SER A 19 4.87 20.20 2.45
N ALA A 20 5.70 19.36 1.84
CA ALA A 20 5.92 17.97 2.20
C ALA A 20 6.51 17.95 3.62
N VAL A 21 5.66 18.17 4.60
CA VAL A 21 5.87 17.82 5.99
C VAL A 21 5.30 16.43 6.11
N LEU A 22 6.09 15.46 5.66
CA LEU A 22 5.96 14.10 6.17
C LEU A 22 5.99 14.21 7.70
N PRO A 23 5.05 13.61 8.45
CA PRO A 23 5.07 13.70 9.91
C PRO A 23 6.12 12.72 10.47
N TRP A 24 7.38 12.86 10.10
CA TRP A 24 8.50 12.20 10.78
C TRP A 24 9.06 13.17 11.82
N ASN A 25 8.25 13.49 12.84
CA ASN A 25 8.71 14.24 13.99
C ASN A 25 8.49 13.40 15.25
N CYS A 26 9.54 12.67 15.63
CA CYS A 26 9.63 11.96 16.89
C CYS A 26 9.66 13.00 18.02
N THR A 27 8.49 13.44 18.47
CA THR A 27 8.36 14.40 19.57
C THR A 27 8.09 13.59 20.83
N THR A 28 9.11 13.39 21.65
CA THR A 28 8.97 12.89 23.01
C THR A 28 8.03 13.80 23.79
N ILE A 29 6.80 13.35 24.02
CA ILE A 29 5.89 14.02 24.96
C ILE A 29 6.41 13.73 26.37
N SER A 30 7.09 14.72 26.97
CA SER A 30 7.36 14.73 28.41
C SER A 30 6.12 15.24 29.13
N ILE A 31 5.30 14.35 29.68
CA ILE A 31 4.29 14.74 30.69
C ILE A 31 4.89 14.43 32.06
N ALA A 32 5.42 15.46 32.71
CA ALA A 32 5.58 15.45 34.16
C ALA A 32 4.25 15.87 34.78
N SER A 33 3.54 14.94 35.43
CA SER A 33 2.62 15.21 36.56
C SER A 33 2.16 13.91 37.21
N ASN A 34 2.49 13.77 38.50
CA ASN A 34 1.98 12.75 39.42
C ASN A 34 0.44 12.69 39.43
N LEU A 35 -0.12 11.50 39.25
CA LEU A 35 -1.16 10.87 40.08
C LEU A 35 -1.48 9.49 39.48
N GLY A 36 -1.46 8.45 40.33
CA GLY A 36 -1.48 7.04 39.93
C GLY A 36 -2.58 6.70 38.93
N SER A 37 -2.19 6.05 37.84
CA SER A 37 -3.07 5.38 36.89
C SER A 37 -2.26 4.36 36.12
N ILE A 38 -2.89 3.23 35.86
CA ILE A 38 -2.33 2.03 35.22
C ILE A 38 -1.73 2.43 33.87
N GLU A 39 -0.41 2.35 33.76
CA GLU A 39 0.33 2.59 32.51
C GLU A 39 0.07 1.39 31.59
N LEU A 40 -0.98 1.49 30.77
CA LEU A 40 -1.16 0.69 29.57
C LEU A 40 0.02 1.02 28.66
N THR A 41 1.07 0.20 28.72
CA THR A 41 2.15 0.23 27.74
C THR A 41 1.57 -0.25 26.42
N MET A 42 1.04 0.67 25.62
CA MET A 42 0.63 0.36 24.26
C MET A 42 1.86 -0.14 23.51
N SER A 43 1.70 -1.23 22.78
CA SER A 43 2.81 -1.74 21.96
C SER A 43 3.09 -0.77 20.82
N THR A 44 4.35 -0.68 20.37
CA THR A 44 4.74 0.16 19.22
C THR A 44 3.90 -0.09 17.95
N ARG A 45 3.34 -1.30 17.84
CA ARG A 45 2.37 -1.68 16.80
C ARG A 45 1.05 -0.93 16.95
N GLU A 46 0.44 -0.95 18.13
CA GLU A 46 -0.85 -0.29 18.37
C GLU A 46 -0.72 1.23 18.28
N GLU A 47 0.40 1.77 18.75
CA GLU A 47 0.72 3.20 18.60
C GLU A 47 0.78 3.60 17.12
N TRP A 48 1.47 2.82 16.28
CA TRP A 48 1.51 3.08 14.84
C TRP A 48 0.12 2.97 14.19
N ILE A 49 -0.68 1.95 14.53
CA ILE A 49 -2.02 1.78 13.96
C ILE A 49 -2.93 2.95 14.34
N LEU A 50 -2.91 3.37 15.61
CA LEU A 50 -3.70 4.52 16.06
C LEU A 50 -3.21 5.84 15.47
N SER A 51 -1.91 5.98 15.16
CA SER A 51 -1.43 7.20 14.51
C SER A 51 -1.87 7.32 13.04
N GLN A 52 -2.40 6.26 12.44
CA GLN A 52 -3.03 6.30 11.12
C GLN A 52 -4.49 6.76 11.17
N ALA A 53 -5.12 6.80 12.34
CA ALA A 53 -6.51 7.23 12.46
C ALA A 53 -6.63 8.76 12.39
N ALA A 54 -7.57 9.25 11.60
CA ALA A 54 -7.90 10.67 11.57
C ALA A 54 -8.43 11.13 12.95
N PRO A 55 -7.83 12.16 13.57
CA PRO A 55 -8.27 12.64 14.88
C PRO A 55 -9.67 13.28 14.85
N THR A 56 -10.05 13.86 13.72
CA THR A 56 -11.32 14.55 13.51
C THR A 56 -12.03 14.12 12.23
N LYS A 57 -13.32 14.41 12.14
CA LYS A 57 -14.11 14.13 10.93
C LYS A 57 -13.66 15.00 9.75
N GLU A 58 -13.24 16.22 10.04
CA GLU A 58 -12.73 17.17 9.07
C GLU A 58 -11.42 16.68 8.44
N GLU A 59 -10.49 16.16 9.26
CA GLU A 59 -9.23 15.55 8.78
C GLU A 59 -9.51 14.25 8.00
N LEU A 60 -10.47 13.44 8.44
CA LEU A 60 -10.90 12.24 7.71
C LEU A 60 -11.39 12.58 6.29
N TYR A 61 -12.18 13.66 6.14
CA TYR A 61 -12.65 14.11 4.83
C TYR A 61 -11.59 14.85 4.00
N ALA A 62 -10.55 15.38 4.65
CA ALA A 62 -9.37 15.89 3.96
C ALA A 62 -8.46 14.76 3.43
N GLY A 63 -8.71 13.51 3.84
CA GLY A 63 -7.90 12.35 3.49
C GLY A 63 -6.71 12.12 4.41
N ASP A 64 -6.68 12.79 5.57
CA ASP A 64 -5.59 12.71 6.54
C ASP A 64 -5.81 11.54 7.51
N GLY A 65 -5.76 10.32 6.97
CA GLY A 65 -5.82 9.07 7.72
C GLY A 65 -7.11 8.25 7.52
N CYS A 66 -7.22 7.18 8.29
CA CYS A 66 -8.32 6.22 8.27
C CYS A 66 -9.37 6.51 9.35
N HIS A 67 -10.52 5.84 9.28
CA HIS A 67 -11.54 5.96 10.31
C HIS A 67 -11.09 5.24 11.59
N LEU A 68 -11.37 5.81 12.78
CA LEU A 68 -10.92 5.24 14.06
C LEU A 68 -11.35 3.78 14.26
N ASP A 69 -12.59 3.45 13.89
CA ASP A 69 -13.11 2.07 13.96
C ASP A 69 -12.31 1.10 13.06
N GLU A 70 -11.74 1.56 11.94
CA GLU A 70 -10.89 0.74 11.06
C GLU A 70 -9.59 0.38 11.78
N ALA A 71 -8.96 1.37 12.44
CA ALA A 71 -7.75 1.19 13.23
C ALA A 71 -7.99 0.26 14.45
N ILE A 72 -9.07 0.47 15.20
CA ILE A 72 -9.43 -0.39 16.34
C ILE A 72 -9.69 -1.83 15.88
N CYS A 73 -10.43 -2.00 14.78
CA CYS A 73 -10.68 -3.33 14.22
C CYS A 73 -9.38 -4.04 13.84
N LEU A 74 -8.42 -3.32 13.24
CA LEU A 74 -7.12 -3.89 12.89
C LEU A 74 -6.35 -4.33 14.14
N ILE A 75 -6.36 -3.51 15.20
CA ILE A 75 -5.74 -3.86 16.49
C ILE A 75 -6.35 -5.15 17.06
N ASP A 76 -7.68 -5.23 17.13
CA ASP A 76 -8.37 -6.40 17.65
C ASP A 76 -8.04 -7.66 16.86
N TYR A 77 -7.97 -7.56 15.53
CA TYR A 77 -7.59 -8.66 14.67
C TYR A 77 -6.13 -9.10 14.88
N LEU A 78 -5.19 -8.16 14.92
CA LEU A 78 -3.76 -8.47 15.10
C LEU A 78 -3.46 -9.01 16.51
N ASN A 79 -4.25 -8.64 17.51
CA ASN A 79 -4.24 -9.24 18.85
C ASN A 79 -4.88 -10.64 18.91
N GLY A 80 -5.60 -11.05 17.86
CA GLY A 80 -6.29 -12.34 17.80
C GLY A 80 -7.61 -12.36 18.57
N ASN A 81 -8.18 -11.18 18.87
CA ASN A 81 -9.46 -11.05 19.56
C ASN A 81 -10.64 -11.42 18.64
N ILE A 82 -10.46 -11.24 17.33
CA ILE A 82 -11.44 -11.54 16.28
C ILE A 82 -10.79 -12.33 15.14
N THR A 83 -11.62 -13.04 14.37
CA THR A 83 -11.18 -13.78 13.19
C THR A 83 -10.98 -12.87 11.98
N ALA A 84 -10.29 -13.35 10.94
CA ALA A 84 -10.09 -12.58 9.70
C ALA A 84 -11.41 -12.20 9.02
N GLN A 85 -12.43 -13.07 9.08
CA GLN A 85 -13.74 -12.81 8.48
C GLN A 85 -14.54 -11.75 9.25
N GLU A 86 -14.49 -11.81 10.58
CA GLU A 86 -15.10 -10.79 11.45
C GLU A 86 -14.41 -9.44 11.24
N ALA A 87 -13.07 -9.44 11.17
CA ALA A 87 -12.27 -8.27 10.90
C ALA A 87 -12.58 -7.68 9.51
N ALA A 88 -12.64 -8.49 8.45
CA ALA A 88 -12.99 -8.02 7.11
C ALA A 88 -14.37 -7.33 7.06
N THR A 89 -15.35 -7.91 7.75
CA THR A 89 -16.71 -7.32 7.82
C THR A 89 -16.71 -6.03 8.64
N ALA A 90 -15.99 -6.00 9.76
CA ALA A 90 -15.98 -4.84 10.65
C ALA A 90 -15.15 -3.68 10.10
N ILE A 91 -14.00 -3.95 9.48
CA ILE A 91 -13.08 -2.94 8.96
C ILE A 91 -13.61 -2.25 7.70
N THR A 92 -14.45 -2.92 6.90
CA THR A 92 -15.06 -2.32 5.70
C THR A 92 -16.33 -1.52 6.00
N LYS A 93 -16.94 -1.75 7.17
CA LYS A 93 -18.22 -1.15 7.56
C LYS A 93 -18.21 0.38 7.58
N PRO A 94 -17.18 1.09 8.10
CA PRO A 94 -17.19 2.55 8.11
C PRO A 94 -17.28 3.15 6.70
N VAL A 95 -16.54 2.61 5.73
CA VAL A 95 -16.63 3.05 4.32
C VAL A 95 -18.02 2.75 3.73
N LEU A 96 -18.59 1.58 4.01
CA LEU A 96 -19.92 1.20 3.50
C LEU A 96 -21.06 2.08 4.05
N GLN A 97 -20.82 2.82 5.13
CA GLN A 97 -21.79 3.72 5.75
C GLN A 97 -21.68 5.18 5.28
N GLU A 98 -20.72 5.49 4.42
CA GLU A 98 -20.57 6.83 3.84
C GLU A 98 -21.62 7.10 2.77
N ASP A 99 -21.83 8.39 2.47
CA ASP A 99 -22.78 8.82 1.42
C ASP A 99 -22.35 8.32 0.03
N ASP A 100 -21.03 8.29 -0.23
CA ASP A 100 -20.43 7.67 -1.43
C ASP A 100 -19.30 6.71 -1.01
N PRO A 101 -19.62 5.42 -0.78
CA PRO A 101 -18.63 4.44 -0.35
C PRO A 101 -17.46 4.27 -1.33
N GLN A 102 -17.68 4.42 -2.64
CA GLN A 102 -16.61 4.22 -3.62
C GLN A 102 -15.56 5.34 -3.54
N GLU A 103 -16.00 6.58 -3.38
CA GLU A 103 -15.10 7.73 -3.21
C GLU A 103 -14.36 7.72 -1.88
N GLN A 104 -14.80 6.97 -0.87
CA GLN A 104 -14.17 6.90 0.45
C GLN A 104 -13.28 5.67 0.66
N LEU A 105 -13.21 4.74 -0.31
CA LEU A 105 -12.38 3.53 -0.20
C LEU A 105 -10.89 3.81 0.00
N TYR A 106 -10.39 4.92 -0.54
CA TYR A 106 -8.98 5.27 -0.55
C TYR A 106 -8.36 5.25 0.86
N ARG A 107 -9.08 5.70 1.88
CA ARG A 107 -8.59 5.78 3.27
C ARG A 107 -8.32 4.40 3.89
N LEU A 108 -9.22 3.45 3.63
CA LEU A 108 -9.05 2.06 4.07
C LEU A 108 -7.95 1.38 3.25
N MET A 109 -7.92 1.61 1.94
CA MET A 109 -6.87 1.06 1.09
C MET A 109 -5.48 1.57 1.48
N ALA A 110 -5.34 2.84 1.88
CA ALA A 110 -4.08 3.40 2.35
C ALA A 110 -3.57 2.66 3.58
N LEU A 111 -4.41 2.50 4.61
CA LEU A 111 -4.09 1.73 5.82
C LEU A 111 -3.64 0.30 5.47
N LEU A 112 -4.38 -0.38 4.58
CA LEU A 112 -4.10 -1.76 4.18
C LEU A 112 -2.85 -1.90 3.29
N CYS A 113 -2.44 -0.85 2.57
CA CYS A 113 -1.20 -0.85 1.77
C CYS A 113 0.03 -0.66 2.67
N GLU A 114 -0.03 0.23 3.65
CA GLU A 114 1.12 0.54 4.51
C GLU A 114 1.35 -0.51 5.60
N ALA A 115 0.27 -1.09 6.15
CA ALA A 115 0.39 -2.02 7.27
C ALA A 115 1.34 -3.20 7.03
N PRO A 116 1.36 -3.88 5.85
CA PRO A 116 2.31 -4.97 5.59
C PRO A 116 3.78 -4.51 5.54
N ILE A 117 4.04 -3.25 5.22
CA ILE A 117 5.39 -2.66 5.19
C ILE A 117 5.84 -2.39 6.62
N GLU A 118 5.03 -1.66 7.38
CA GLU A 118 5.36 -1.18 8.73
C GLU A 118 5.25 -2.28 9.78
N LEU A 119 4.26 -3.16 9.67
CA LEU A 119 3.99 -4.25 10.62
C LEU A 119 4.51 -5.58 10.10
N SER A 120 5.80 -5.62 9.77
CA SER A 120 6.44 -6.80 9.14
C SER A 120 6.25 -8.13 9.90
N ALA A 121 6.13 -8.09 11.22
CA ALA A 121 5.91 -9.27 12.07
C ALA A 121 4.50 -9.88 11.93
N ASP A 122 3.53 -9.09 11.44
CA ASP A 122 2.12 -9.48 11.33
C ASP A 122 1.68 -9.70 9.87
N ARG A 123 2.61 -9.71 8.91
CA ARG A 123 2.32 -9.82 7.45
C ARG A 123 1.37 -10.95 7.08
N ASP A 124 1.59 -12.15 7.60
CA ASP A 124 0.72 -13.29 7.25
C ASP A 124 -0.73 -13.05 7.69
N LYS A 125 -0.95 -12.46 8.88
CA LYS A 125 -2.30 -12.05 9.31
C LYS A 125 -2.87 -10.98 8.39
N LEU A 126 -2.07 -9.99 8.00
CA LEU A 126 -2.52 -8.95 7.09
C LEU A 126 -2.93 -9.53 5.72
N TYR A 127 -2.21 -10.52 5.20
CA TYR A 127 -2.60 -11.23 3.98
C TYR A 127 -3.89 -12.04 4.17
N ASP A 128 -4.07 -12.70 5.31
CA ASP A 128 -5.32 -13.40 5.64
C ASP A 128 -6.51 -12.43 5.71
N LEU A 129 -6.30 -11.22 6.24
CA LEU A 129 -7.31 -10.16 6.25
C LEU A 129 -7.67 -9.69 4.83
N LEU A 130 -6.68 -9.44 3.98
CA LEU A 130 -6.93 -9.07 2.57
C LEU A 130 -7.71 -10.16 1.83
N PHE A 131 -7.37 -11.42 2.06
CA PHE A 131 -8.11 -12.55 1.49
C PHE A 131 -9.56 -12.61 1.99
N ALA A 132 -9.76 -12.38 3.29
CA ALA A 132 -11.09 -12.33 3.88
C ALA A 132 -11.94 -11.16 3.34
N ILE A 133 -11.33 -10.01 3.06
CA ILE A 133 -11.99 -8.88 2.39
C ILE A 133 -12.38 -9.27 0.96
N GLN A 134 -11.49 -9.90 0.19
CA GLN A 134 -11.81 -10.38 -1.17
C GLN A 134 -12.98 -11.36 -1.22
N ALA A 135 -13.18 -12.13 -0.14
CA ALA A 135 -14.27 -13.08 -0.02
C ALA A 135 -15.62 -12.45 0.38
N LEU A 136 -15.67 -11.15 0.69
CA LEU A 136 -16.92 -10.47 1.03
C LEU A 136 -17.86 -10.41 -0.19
N PRO A 137 -19.19 -10.52 0.04
CA PRO A 137 -20.15 -10.33 -1.04
C PRO A 137 -20.11 -8.88 -1.55
N PRO A 138 -20.42 -8.64 -2.84
CA PRO A 138 -20.56 -7.28 -3.35
C PRO A 138 -21.61 -6.49 -2.58
N GLU A 139 -21.26 -5.27 -2.14
CA GLU A 139 -22.12 -4.40 -1.34
C GLU A 139 -21.87 -2.94 -1.70
N ALA A 140 -22.91 -2.10 -1.66
CA ALA A 140 -22.83 -0.67 -2.01
C ALA A 140 -22.14 -0.36 -3.35
N GLY A 141 -22.26 -1.27 -4.34
CA GLY A 141 -21.61 -1.12 -5.64
C GLY A 141 -20.11 -1.45 -5.65
N ILE A 142 -19.57 -1.97 -4.55
CA ILE A 142 -18.17 -2.38 -4.40
C ILE A 142 -18.08 -3.89 -4.63
N ASN A 143 -17.22 -4.30 -5.56
CA ASN A 143 -16.87 -5.70 -5.77
C ASN A 143 -15.53 -5.99 -5.11
N TRP A 144 -15.54 -6.67 -3.97
CA TRP A 144 -14.34 -6.87 -3.16
C TRP A 144 -13.33 -7.87 -3.74
N VAL A 145 -13.74 -8.71 -4.70
CA VAL A 145 -12.90 -9.77 -5.30
C VAL A 145 -11.55 -9.22 -5.76
N ASP A 146 -11.53 -8.01 -6.33
CA ASP A 146 -10.32 -7.40 -6.89
C ASP A 146 -9.68 -6.35 -5.97
N LEU A 147 -10.16 -6.19 -4.72
CA LEU A 147 -9.77 -5.13 -3.79
C LEU A 147 -9.74 -3.75 -4.46
N PRO A 148 -10.91 -3.19 -4.81
CA PRO A 148 -10.99 -2.00 -5.65
C PRO A 148 -10.26 -0.83 -5.02
N GLY A 149 -9.39 -0.19 -5.82
CA GLY A 149 -8.54 0.92 -5.39
C GLY A 149 -7.23 0.52 -4.73
N PHE A 150 -7.04 -0.75 -4.33
CA PHE A 150 -5.79 -1.21 -3.68
C PHE A 150 -4.56 -1.01 -4.57
N ALA A 151 -4.61 -1.53 -5.80
CA ALA A 151 -3.50 -1.43 -6.74
C ALA A 151 -3.11 0.02 -7.06
N SER A 152 -4.11 0.90 -7.24
CA SER A 152 -3.88 2.33 -7.47
C SER A 152 -3.26 2.99 -6.25
N MET A 153 -3.83 2.76 -5.07
CA MET A 153 -3.33 3.30 -3.81
C MET A 153 -1.90 2.84 -3.51
N TRP A 154 -1.60 1.57 -3.77
CA TRP A 154 -0.26 1.02 -3.61
C TRP A 154 0.76 1.76 -4.50
N CYS A 155 0.42 1.98 -5.78
CA CYS A 155 1.27 2.75 -6.68
C CYS A 155 1.47 4.18 -6.17
N ASP A 156 0.39 4.83 -5.74
CA ASP A 156 0.39 6.22 -5.30
C ASP A 156 1.14 6.44 -3.99
N LEU A 157 1.20 5.44 -3.08
CA LEU A 157 1.89 5.55 -1.79
C LEU A 157 3.32 5.01 -1.83
N LEU A 158 3.52 3.83 -2.44
CA LEU A 158 4.73 3.02 -2.25
C LEU A 158 5.60 2.95 -3.50
N ARG A 159 5.07 3.38 -4.65
CA ARG A 159 5.84 3.51 -5.89
C ARG A 159 6.10 4.96 -6.28
N LEU A 160 5.87 5.91 -5.38
CA LEU A 160 6.37 7.27 -5.54
C LEU A 160 7.87 7.21 -5.83
N GLY A 161 8.25 7.86 -6.93
CA GLY A 161 9.60 7.85 -7.46
C GLY A 161 9.91 6.81 -8.52
N PHE A 162 9.07 5.82 -8.80
CA PHE A 162 9.31 4.92 -9.94
C PHE A 162 9.16 5.61 -11.30
N ASP A 163 8.40 6.70 -11.37
CA ASP A 163 8.21 7.53 -12.58
C ASP A 163 9.31 8.58 -12.81
N GLY A 164 10.31 8.67 -11.91
CA GLY A 164 11.45 9.58 -12.03
C GLY A 164 11.16 11.02 -11.62
N THR A 165 10.03 11.28 -10.96
CA THR A 165 9.68 12.62 -10.44
C THR A 165 10.11 12.82 -8.98
N ASP A 166 10.55 11.76 -8.30
CA ASP A 166 11.01 11.88 -6.92
C ASP A 166 12.31 12.69 -6.82
N THR A 167 12.33 13.59 -5.84
CA THR A 167 13.43 14.53 -5.69
C THR A 167 14.74 13.84 -5.30
N TRP A 168 14.68 12.68 -4.63
CA TRP A 168 15.86 12.01 -4.07
C TRP A 168 16.82 11.42 -5.12
N GLU A 169 16.36 11.08 -6.32
CA GLU A 169 17.19 10.39 -7.32
C GLU A 169 18.31 11.29 -7.87
N GLY A 170 18.04 12.59 -7.95
CA GLY A 170 19.03 13.61 -8.36
C GLY A 170 19.86 14.15 -7.21
N GLU A 171 19.56 13.78 -5.97
CA GLU A 171 20.16 14.38 -4.77
C GLU A 171 21.40 13.62 -4.28
N SER A 172 22.35 14.35 -3.69
CA SER A 172 23.47 13.75 -2.97
C SER A 172 23.00 13.27 -1.59
N LEU A 173 22.51 12.03 -1.54
CA LEU A 173 22.02 11.42 -0.30
C LEU A 173 23.15 11.08 0.67
N SER A 174 22.90 11.30 1.97
CA SER A 174 23.75 10.80 3.05
C SER A 174 23.76 9.27 3.08
N PRO A 175 24.81 8.63 3.64
CA PRO A 175 24.86 7.17 3.77
C PRO A 175 23.65 6.59 4.52
N ASP A 176 23.21 7.26 5.59
CA ASP A 176 22.07 6.83 6.41
C ASP A 176 20.77 6.91 5.59
N ARG A 177 20.56 8.01 4.85
CA ARG A 177 19.37 8.15 4.00
C ARG A 177 19.34 7.11 2.88
N LYS A 178 20.49 6.76 2.30
CA LYS A 178 20.58 5.66 1.33
C LYS A 178 20.25 4.31 1.95
N ALA A 179 20.67 4.06 3.19
CA ALA A 179 20.38 2.82 3.89
C ALA A 179 18.87 2.69 4.17
N GLU A 180 18.23 3.76 4.64
CA GLU A 180 16.78 3.82 4.86
C GLU A 180 16.01 3.53 3.56
N LEU A 181 16.35 4.20 2.45
CA LEU A 181 15.68 3.98 1.17
C LEU A 181 15.88 2.54 0.69
N ARG A 182 17.08 1.96 0.81
CA ARG A 182 17.31 0.56 0.45
C ARG A 182 16.43 -0.40 1.26
N GLN A 183 16.28 -0.17 2.55
CA GLN A 183 15.42 -0.96 3.43
C GLN A 183 13.95 -0.82 3.03
N HIS A 184 13.50 0.40 2.75
CA HIS A 184 12.15 0.67 2.28
C HIS A 184 11.85 -0.06 0.96
N PHE A 185 12.69 0.11 -0.08
CA PHE A 185 12.49 -0.56 -1.37
C PHE A 185 12.59 -2.08 -1.26
N GLU A 186 13.44 -2.62 -0.38
CA GLU A 186 13.49 -4.06 -0.09
C GLU A 186 12.19 -4.55 0.56
N ALA A 187 11.63 -3.80 1.51
CA ALA A 187 10.37 -4.13 2.15
C ALA A 187 9.20 -4.08 1.16
N VAL A 188 9.09 -3.02 0.36
CA VAL A 188 8.07 -2.88 -0.69
C VAL A 188 8.18 -4.03 -1.70
N GLY A 189 9.38 -4.27 -2.25
CA GLY A 189 9.57 -5.36 -3.20
C GLY A 189 9.29 -6.74 -2.62
N THR A 190 9.52 -6.95 -1.32
CA THR A 190 9.16 -8.21 -0.63
C THR A 190 7.64 -8.37 -0.56
N VAL A 191 6.94 -7.34 -0.08
CA VAL A 191 5.47 -7.41 0.09
C VAL A 191 4.77 -7.53 -1.26
N GLU A 192 5.14 -6.74 -2.26
CA GLU A 192 4.52 -6.85 -3.59
C GLU A 192 4.68 -8.26 -4.17
N ALA A 193 5.86 -8.85 -4.04
CA ALA A 193 6.10 -10.21 -4.51
C ALA A 193 5.28 -11.24 -3.72
N GLU A 194 5.10 -11.05 -2.41
CA GLU A 194 4.26 -11.90 -1.58
C GLU A 194 2.77 -11.80 -1.92
N LEU A 195 2.27 -10.60 -2.24
CA LEU A 195 0.92 -10.35 -2.75
C LEU A 195 0.73 -11.06 -4.10
N TYR A 196 1.68 -10.91 -5.03
CA TYR A 196 1.67 -11.61 -6.32
C TYR A 196 1.70 -13.14 -6.19
N MET A 197 2.46 -13.68 -5.23
CA MET A 197 2.50 -15.12 -5.00
C MET A 197 1.17 -15.66 -4.46
N ARG A 198 0.37 -14.81 -3.80
CA ARG A 198 -0.93 -15.13 -3.21
C ARG A 198 -2.13 -14.68 -4.06
N ASP A 199 -1.88 -14.09 -5.23
CA ASP A 199 -2.88 -13.51 -6.12
C ASP A 199 -3.80 -12.46 -5.41
N LEU A 200 -3.20 -11.64 -4.54
CA LEU A 200 -3.87 -10.59 -3.75
C LEU A 200 -3.71 -9.20 -4.38
N GLY A 201 -4.71 -8.34 -4.16
CA GLY A 201 -4.60 -6.89 -4.41
C GLY A 201 -4.48 -6.47 -5.88
N GLY A 202 -4.77 -7.38 -6.82
CA GLY A 202 -4.58 -7.13 -8.25
C GLY A 202 -3.11 -7.06 -8.68
N VAL A 203 -2.16 -7.48 -7.82
CA VAL A 203 -0.73 -7.47 -8.14
C VAL A 203 -0.44 -8.58 -9.15
N SER A 204 -0.01 -8.19 -10.35
CA SER A 204 0.24 -9.09 -11.48
C SER A 204 1.72 -9.23 -11.81
N ASP A 205 2.07 -10.12 -12.74
CA ASP A 205 3.42 -10.25 -13.27
C ASP A 205 3.90 -8.99 -14.00
N ILE A 206 2.99 -8.18 -14.55
CA ILE A 206 3.29 -6.87 -15.15
C ILE A 206 4.05 -5.98 -14.16
N TRP A 207 3.66 -5.99 -12.89
CA TRP A 207 4.29 -5.19 -11.84
C TRP A 207 5.75 -5.59 -11.61
N ALA A 208 6.04 -6.89 -11.67
CA ALA A 208 7.40 -7.40 -11.57
C ALA A 208 8.24 -6.95 -12.78
N TYR A 209 7.67 -7.00 -13.99
CA TYR A 209 8.36 -6.57 -15.20
C TYR A 209 8.65 -5.06 -15.20
N GLU A 210 7.71 -4.24 -14.75
CA GLU A 210 7.90 -2.80 -14.60
C GLU A 210 9.09 -2.48 -13.69
N ILE A 211 9.14 -3.13 -12.52
CA ILE A 211 10.23 -2.95 -11.55
C ILE A 211 11.56 -3.45 -12.11
N ILE A 212 11.60 -4.64 -12.73
CA ILE A 212 12.82 -5.17 -13.33
C ILE A 212 13.32 -4.27 -14.46
N ASN A 213 12.42 -3.70 -15.27
CA ASN A 213 12.78 -2.78 -16.35
C ASN A 213 13.44 -1.50 -15.83
N GLN A 214 13.16 -1.07 -14.60
CA GLN A 214 13.90 0.03 -13.97
C GLN A 214 15.39 -0.28 -13.82
N GLY A 215 15.75 -1.55 -13.57
CA GLY A 215 17.15 -1.98 -13.51
C GLY A 215 17.90 -1.76 -14.82
N CYS A 216 17.18 -1.74 -15.96
CA CYS A 216 17.74 -1.53 -17.29
C CYS A 216 17.78 -0.05 -17.71
N SER A 217 17.16 0.85 -16.95
CA SER A 217 16.98 2.25 -17.33
C SER A 217 18.24 3.12 -17.21
N GLY A 218 19.27 2.66 -16.47
CA GLY A 218 20.47 3.46 -16.20
C GLY A 218 20.21 4.71 -15.36
N ARG A 219 19.05 4.80 -14.69
CA ARG A 219 18.64 5.94 -13.86
C ARG A 219 19.56 6.16 -12.64
N PRO A 220 19.71 7.41 -12.18
CA PRO A 220 20.24 7.70 -10.85
C PRO A 220 19.45 6.94 -9.76
N GLY A 221 20.10 6.56 -8.67
CA GLY A 221 19.44 5.81 -7.60
C GLY A 221 19.28 4.30 -7.85
N LEU A 222 19.85 3.75 -8.92
CA LEU A 222 19.81 2.31 -9.22
C LEU A 222 20.33 1.44 -8.06
N ASP A 223 21.32 1.91 -7.29
CA ASP A 223 21.85 1.21 -6.12
C ASP A 223 20.87 1.11 -4.95
N ILE A 224 19.76 1.86 -5.00
CA ILE A 224 18.62 1.77 -4.10
C ILE A 224 17.56 0.86 -4.73
N VAL A 225 17.10 1.16 -5.95
CA VAL A 225 16.01 0.41 -6.62
C VAL A 225 16.34 -1.08 -6.79
N ILE A 226 17.62 -1.43 -6.96
CA ILE A 226 18.06 -2.82 -7.12
C ILE A 226 17.73 -3.69 -5.90
N THR A 227 17.56 -3.13 -4.70
CA THR A 227 17.17 -3.93 -3.52
C THR A 227 15.73 -4.40 -3.62
N GLY A 228 14.81 -3.56 -4.14
CA GLY A 228 13.44 -3.95 -4.43
C GLY A 228 13.34 -4.99 -5.55
N ILE A 229 14.12 -4.82 -6.63
CA ILE A 229 14.22 -5.83 -7.70
C ILE A 229 14.71 -7.17 -7.13
N HIS A 230 15.75 -7.13 -6.30
CA HIS A 230 16.31 -8.33 -5.68
C HIS A 230 15.29 -9.03 -4.78
N ALA A 231 14.53 -8.27 -3.97
CA ALA A 231 13.46 -8.82 -3.12
C ALA A 231 12.39 -9.55 -3.94
N TRP A 232 11.93 -8.93 -5.04
CA TRP A 232 11.01 -9.53 -5.98
C TRP A 232 11.51 -10.87 -6.54
N LEU A 233 12.74 -10.88 -7.04
CA LEU A 233 13.35 -12.09 -7.62
C LEU A 233 13.56 -13.19 -6.57
N LYS A 234 13.87 -12.81 -5.32
CA LYS A 234 14.04 -13.75 -4.21
C LYS A 234 12.74 -14.47 -3.87
N VAL A 235 11.62 -13.77 -3.85
CA VAL A 235 10.30 -14.32 -3.47
C VAL A 235 9.60 -14.99 -4.66
N ALA A 236 9.50 -14.29 -5.80
CA ALA A 236 8.66 -14.69 -6.93
C ALA A 236 9.43 -15.15 -8.18
N GLY A 237 10.78 -15.14 -8.15
CA GLY A 237 11.60 -15.39 -9.33
C GLY A 237 11.34 -16.74 -10.01
N SER A 238 11.05 -17.79 -9.24
CA SER A 238 10.74 -19.12 -9.80
C SER A 238 9.40 -19.15 -10.57
N LYS A 239 8.36 -18.46 -10.05
CA LYS A 239 7.06 -18.30 -10.73
C LYS A 239 7.24 -17.50 -12.03
N LEU A 240 8.00 -16.40 -11.98
CA LEU A 240 8.29 -15.55 -13.15
C LEU A 240 9.05 -16.29 -14.27
N ILE A 241 10.08 -17.08 -13.92
CA ILE A 241 10.83 -17.88 -14.89
C ILE A 241 9.92 -18.93 -15.56
N THR A 242 9.01 -19.53 -14.79
CA THR A 242 8.09 -20.54 -15.30
C THR A 242 7.13 -19.93 -16.32
N LEU A 243 6.54 -18.78 -16.02
CA LEU A 243 5.68 -18.03 -16.95
C LEU A 243 6.42 -17.71 -18.25
N TRP A 244 7.64 -17.17 -18.16
CA TRP A 244 8.43 -16.82 -19.34
C TRP A 244 8.70 -18.02 -20.26
N ARG A 245 8.97 -19.20 -19.69
CA ARG A 245 9.17 -20.44 -20.46
C ARG A 245 7.91 -20.94 -21.15
N VAL A 246 6.75 -20.78 -20.50
CA VAL A 246 5.46 -21.16 -21.09
C VAL A 246 5.15 -20.27 -22.29
N PHE A 247 5.29 -18.94 -22.16
CA PHE A 247 5.05 -18.03 -23.28
C PHE A 247 6.11 -18.14 -24.39
N GLY A 248 7.38 -18.32 -24.04
CA GLY A 248 8.46 -18.53 -25.01
C GLY A 248 8.29 -19.80 -25.87
N ASN A 249 7.69 -20.86 -25.31
CA ASN A 249 7.42 -22.09 -26.06
C ASN A 249 6.19 -21.99 -26.99
N ILE A 250 5.24 -21.09 -26.73
CA ILE A 250 4.09 -20.87 -27.61
C ILE A 250 4.50 -20.10 -28.88
N GLY A 251 5.55 -19.27 -28.81
CA GLY A 251 6.14 -18.61 -29.98
C GLY A 251 7.03 -19.50 -30.87
N GLY A 252 7.36 -20.72 -30.43
CA GLY A 252 8.28 -21.63 -31.12
C GLY A 252 7.62 -22.72 -31.98
N ALA A 253 6.29 -22.83 -31.99
CA ALA A 253 5.58 -23.93 -32.65
C ALA A 253 5.10 -23.63 -34.09
N HIS A 254 5.56 -22.54 -34.70
CA HIS A 254 5.31 -22.24 -36.11
C HIS A 254 6.61 -22.00 -36.87
N SER A 255 7.35 -23.07 -37.15
CA SER A 255 8.39 -23.10 -38.19
C SER A 255 8.67 -24.53 -38.66
N CYS A 256 8.45 -24.72 -39.96
CA CYS A 256 8.98 -25.77 -40.84
C CYS A 256 8.20 -27.10 -40.96
N SER A 257 7.22 -27.09 -41.88
CA SER A 257 7.05 -28.16 -42.88
C SER A 257 7.23 -27.54 -44.26
#